data_AF-A0A1G6VPM9-F1
#
_entry.id   AF-A0A1G6VPM9-F1
#
_cell.length_a   1.000
_cell.length_b   1.000
_cell.length_c   1.000
_cell.angle_alpha   90.00
_cell.angle_beta   90.00
_cell.angle_gamma   90.00
#
_symmetry.space_group_name_H-M   'P 1'
#
loop_
_entity.id
_entity.type
_entity.pdbx_description
1 polymer ?
#
loop_
_entity_poly.entity_id
_entity_poly.type
_entity_poly.pdbx_seq_one_letter_code
_entity_poly.pdbx_strand_id
1 'polypeptide(L)'
;MKLNAHLSGLALLLAAGAALAQPVYRHVDKNGKVTFSDQPPAANAQPATPRGGSAAGASAGLPYELRQVAQRYPVTLYTSDECGPCGAGRSLLVTRGIPFDERTIKSNEDVEALQRLSGQASLPLLSIGTQQLKGFSDAEWSQYLDAAGYPKSAQLPASYRNPPAQPLVAAQPAPAAQPQRAAPAPSTPPPPAATGPTPSNPAGIKF
;
A
#
# COMPACT_ATOMS: atom_id res chain seq x y z
N MET A 1 72.86 30.14 29.99
CA MET A 1 72.16 29.90 28.72
C MET A 1 71.74 28.44 28.66
N LYS A 2 70.56 28.14 28.10
CA LYS A 2 69.97 26.81 27.82
C LYS A 2 69.00 26.27 28.87
N LEU A 3 67.81 26.87 28.99
CA LEU A 3 66.64 26.13 29.51
C LEU A 3 65.29 26.50 28.83
N ASN A 4 65.32 27.23 27.71
CA ASN A 4 64.08 27.74 27.07
C ASN A 4 63.77 27.06 25.71
N ALA A 5 64.61 26.15 25.22
CA ALA A 5 64.44 25.56 23.89
C ALA A 5 63.57 24.29 23.85
N HIS A 6 63.37 23.62 24.99
CA HIS A 6 62.63 22.34 25.01
C HIS A 6 61.13 22.48 25.27
N LEU A 7 60.68 23.61 25.83
CA LEU A 7 59.25 23.88 26.06
C LEU A 7 58.49 24.26 24.78
N SER A 8 59.17 24.79 23.76
CA SER A 8 58.53 25.14 22.49
C SER A 8 58.34 23.96 21.54
N GLY A 9 59.10 22.86 21.72
CA GLY A 9 58.95 21.65 20.91
C GLY A 9 57.77 20.76 21.33
N LEU A 10 57.45 20.71 22.63
CA LEU A 10 56.38 19.87 23.14
C LEU A 10 54.97 20.48 22.96
N ALA A 11 54.89 21.81 22.85
CA ALA A 11 53.61 22.50 22.58
C ALA A 11 53.15 22.37 21.12
N LEU A 12 54.05 22.10 20.18
CA LEU A 12 53.70 21.95 18.75
C LEU A 12 53.27 20.53 18.36
N LEU A 13 53.46 19.53 19.24
CA LEU A 13 53.12 18.13 18.96
C LEU A 13 51.69 17.73 19.37
N LEU A 14 50.95 18.57 20.09
CA LEU A 14 49.62 18.24 20.60
C LEU A 14 48.43 18.68 19.71
N ALA A 15 48.69 19.30 18.55
CA ALA A 15 47.63 19.92 17.73
C ALA A 15 47.11 19.07 16.54
N ALA A 16 47.49 17.80 16.42
CA ALA A 16 47.23 16.99 15.21
C ALA A 16 46.21 15.84 15.37
N GLY A 17 45.25 15.93 16.30
CA GLY A 17 44.41 14.77 16.64
C GLY A 17 42.96 15.10 17.00
N ALA A 18 42.21 15.75 16.12
CA ALA A 18 40.75 15.80 16.22
C ALA A 18 40.10 15.89 14.83
N ALA A 19 40.34 14.89 13.98
CA ALA A 19 39.51 14.68 12.80
C ALA A 19 38.17 14.09 13.25
N LEU A 20 37.20 14.96 13.57
CA LEU A 20 35.83 14.55 13.81
C LEU A 20 35.26 14.05 12.49
N ALA A 21 35.05 12.75 12.36
CA ALA A 21 34.30 12.17 11.24
C ALA A 21 32.89 12.76 11.27
N GLN A 22 32.61 13.72 10.39
CA GLN A 22 31.27 14.30 10.27
C GLN A 22 30.41 13.27 9.54
N PRO A 23 29.31 12.78 10.14
CA PRO A 23 28.43 11.84 9.46
C PRO A 23 27.78 12.54 8.26
N VAL A 24 28.16 12.14 7.05
CA VAL A 24 27.52 12.62 5.82
C VAL A 24 26.23 11.83 5.62
N TYR A 25 25.08 12.50 5.73
CA TYR A 25 23.77 11.88 5.56
C TYR A 25 23.38 11.84 4.09
N ARG A 26 22.93 10.66 3.63
CA ARG A 26 22.46 10.45 2.25
C ARG A 26 20.94 10.58 2.21
N HIS A 27 20.44 11.61 1.53
CA HIS A 27 19.02 11.79 1.27
C HIS A 27 18.68 11.40 -0.17
N VAL A 28 17.58 10.67 -0.35
CA VAL A 28 17.04 10.34 -1.68
C VAL A 28 15.70 11.04 -1.81
N ASP A 29 15.58 11.95 -2.76
CA ASP A 29 14.32 12.63 -3.02
C ASP A 29 13.39 11.79 -3.92
N LYS A 30 12.15 12.26 -4.06
CA LYS A 30 11.07 11.59 -4.82
C LYS A 30 11.43 11.29 -6.28
N ASN A 31 12.39 12.01 -6.85
CA ASN A 31 12.84 11.82 -8.23
C ASN A 31 14.05 10.87 -8.34
N GLY A 32 14.45 10.23 -7.23
CA GLY A 32 15.58 9.30 -7.18
C GLY A 32 16.95 9.98 -7.13
N LYS A 33 17.01 11.31 -7.05
CA LYS A 33 18.26 12.04 -6.93
C LYS A 33 18.80 11.90 -5.50
N VAL A 34 20.08 11.57 -5.43
CA VAL A 34 20.81 11.41 -4.17
C VAL A 34 21.50 12.73 -3.85
N THR A 35 21.17 13.30 -2.69
CA THR A 35 21.83 14.51 -2.17
C THR A 35 22.52 14.14 -0.86
N PHE A 36 23.82 14.43 -0.75
CA PHE A 36 24.60 14.23 0.47
C PHE A 36 24.56 15.54 1.27
N SER A 37 24.26 15.45 2.56
CA SER A 37 24.10 16.59 3.46
C SER A 37 24.76 16.28 4.81
N ASP A 38 25.51 17.23 5.36
CA ASP A 38 26.11 17.11 6.69
C ASP A 38 25.10 17.39 7.83
N GLN A 39 23.88 17.82 7.49
CA GLN A 39 22.83 18.09 8.47
C GLN A 39 22.06 16.80 8.83
N PRO A 40 21.94 16.43 10.13
CA PRO A 40 21.13 15.29 10.54
C PRO A 40 19.65 15.53 10.21
N PRO A 41 18.91 14.48 9.79
CA PRO A 41 17.47 14.60 9.58
C PRO A 41 16.80 15.08 10.87
N ALA A 42 15.96 16.12 10.77
CA ALA A 42 15.13 16.54 11.89
C ALA A 42 14.36 15.34 12.46
N ALA A 43 14.16 15.26 13.77
CA ALA A 43 13.46 14.13 14.42
C ALA A 43 12.03 13.88 13.87
N ASN A 44 11.47 14.85 13.14
CA ASN A 44 10.16 14.77 12.46
C ASN A 44 10.28 14.67 10.92
N ALA A 45 11.44 14.30 10.38
CA ALA A 45 11.61 14.05 8.96
C ALA A 45 10.85 12.77 8.60
N GLN A 46 9.61 12.95 8.15
CA GLN A 46 8.76 11.88 7.71
C GLN A 46 9.47 11.12 6.59
N PRO A 47 9.69 9.79 6.72
CA PRO A 47 10.24 8.99 5.64
C PRO A 47 9.44 9.28 4.38
N ALA A 48 10.13 9.51 3.26
CA ALA A 48 9.45 9.64 1.98
C ALA A 48 8.56 8.40 1.80
N THR A 49 7.25 8.59 1.90
CA THR A 49 6.30 7.52 1.71
C THR A 49 6.49 7.00 0.29
N PRO A 50 6.81 5.70 0.09
CA PRO A 50 6.87 5.16 -1.26
C PRO A 50 5.51 5.41 -1.90
N ARG A 51 5.54 6.09 -3.04
CA ARG A 51 4.36 6.40 -3.85
C ARG A 51 3.64 5.08 -4.11
N GLY A 52 2.37 5.01 -3.71
CA GLY A 52 1.55 3.81 -3.82
C GLY A 52 1.50 3.28 -5.26
N GLY A 53 2.25 2.22 -5.49
CA GLY A 53 1.94 1.18 -6.45
C GLY A 53 1.96 -0.12 -5.67
N SER A 54 0.94 -0.96 -5.82
CA SER A 54 0.78 -2.23 -5.09
C SER A 54 2.01 -3.15 -5.15
N ALA A 55 2.96 -2.90 -6.07
CA ALA A 55 4.26 -3.56 -6.16
C ALA A 55 5.18 -3.42 -4.92
N ALA A 56 4.99 -2.40 -4.07
CA ALA A 56 5.83 -2.22 -2.88
C ALA A 56 5.70 -3.37 -1.87
N GLY A 57 4.53 -4.02 -1.79
CA GLY A 57 4.29 -5.18 -0.92
C GLY A 57 4.90 -6.47 -1.48
N ALA A 58 4.78 -6.71 -2.78
CA ALA A 58 5.34 -7.90 -3.44
C ALA A 58 6.87 -7.87 -3.55
N SER A 59 7.51 -6.71 -3.37
CA SER A 59 8.97 -6.55 -3.49
C SER A 59 9.75 -6.86 -2.21
N ALA A 60 9.07 -6.89 -1.05
CA ALA A 60 9.71 -7.01 0.25
C ALA A 60 10.24 -8.44 0.46
N GLY A 61 11.55 -8.59 0.63
CA GLY A 61 12.20 -9.90 0.84
C GLY A 61 12.53 -10.67 -0.44
N LEU A 62 12.33 -10.10 -1.63
CA LEU A 62 12.78 -10.72 -2.88
C LEU A 62 14.33 -10.70 -3.00
N PRO A 63 14.96 -11.76 -3.53
CA PRO A 63 16.36 -11.70 -3.99
C PRO A 63 16.57 -10.54 -4.96
N TYR A 64 17.80 -10.00 -5.00
CA TYR A 64 18.10 -8.80 -5.78
C TYR A 64 17.74 -8.94 -7.27
N GLU A 65 18.17 -10.04 -7.90
CA GLU A 65 17.89 -10.31 -9.32
C GLU A 65 16.39 -10.34 -9.61
N LEU A 66 15.62 -11.11 -8.82
CA LEU A 66 14.17 -11.22 -8.99
C LEU A 66 13.47 -9.87 -8.75
N ARG A 67 13.97 -9.06 -7.82
CA ARG A 67 13.45 -7.72 -7.55
C ARG A 67 13.70 -6.79 -8.72
N GLN A 68 14.87 -6.85 -9.37
CA GLN A 68 15.16 -6.03 -10.55
C GLN A 68 14.22 -6.38 -11.71
N VAL A 69 14.00 -7.67 -11.96
CA VAL A 69 13.08 -8.15 -13.01
C VAL A 69 11.64 -7.73 -12.68
N ALA A 70 11.17 -7.95 -11.46
CA ALA A 70 9.81 -7.59 -11.05
C ALA A 70 9.52 -6.08 -11.07
N GLN A 71 10.55 -5.25 -10.86
CA GLN A 71 10.42 -3.80 -11.01
C GLN A 71 10.33 -3.37 -12.48
N ARG A 72 11.03 -4.05 -13.38
CA ARG A 72 11.05 -3.72 -14.81
C ARG A 72 9.83 -4.27 -15.55
N TYR A 73 9.43 -5.49 -15.23
CA TYR A 73 8.38 -6.24 -15.91
C TYR A 73 7.38 -6.83 -14.90
N PRO A 74 6.68 -5.98 -14.12
CA PRO A 74 5.76 -6.45 -13.09
C PRO A 74 4.70 -7.39 -13.67
N VAL A 75 4.40 -8.46 -12.94
CA VAL A 75 3.40 -9.45 -13.33
C VAL A 75 2.09 -9.18 -12.62
N THR A 76 1.00 -9.07 -13.38
CA THR A 76 -0.36 -8.97 -12.85
C THR A 76 -1.25 -10.00 -13.49
N LEU A 77 -1.89 -10.83 -12.68
CA LEU A 77 -2.87 -11.83 -13.11
C LEU A 77 -4.28 -11.28 -12.87
N TYR A 78 -5.10 -11.24 -13.92
CA TYR A 78 -6.51 -10.89 -13.80
C TYR A 78 -7.37 -12.16 -13.83
N THR A 79 -8.27 -12.29 -12.87
CA THR A 79 -9.08 -13.51 -12.64
C THR A 79 -10.53 -13.15 -12.31
N SER A 80 -11.40 -14.15 -12.28
CA SER A 80 -12.74 -14.06 -11.69
C SER A 80 -13.07 -15.34 -10.94
N ASP A 81 -14.14 -15.31 -10.15
CA ASP A 81 -14.60 -16.49 -9.40
C ASP A 81 -15.06 -17.60 -10.38
N GLU A 82 -15.66 -17.23 -11.52
CA GLU A 82 -16.11 -18.14 -12.59
C GLU A 82 -15.07 -18.27 -13.73
N CYS A 83 -13.80 -18.46 -13.38
CA CYS A 83 -12.73 -18.63 -14.36
C CYS A 83 -12.01 -19.98 -14.19
N GLY A 84 -12.43 -20.98 -14.98
CA GLY A 84 -11.81 -22.31 -15.00
C GLY A 84 -10.28 -22.29 -15.17
N PRO A 85 -9.72 -21.63 -16.21
CA PRO A 85 -8.28 -21.64 -16.45
C PRO A 85 -7.46 -20.72 -15.51
N CYS A 86 -8.10 -19.85 -14.72
CA CYS A 86 -7.38 -18.92 -13.84
C CYS A 86 -6.58 -19.64 -12.74
N GLY A 87 -7.08 -20.78 -12.25
CA GLY A 87 -6.37 -21.61 -11.28
C GLY A 87 -5.05 -22.16 -11.82
N ALA A 88 -5.05 -22.63 -13.08
CA ALA A 88 -3.84 -23.15 -13.73
C ALA A 88 -2.79 -22.05 -13.93
N GLY A 89 -3.22 -20.88 -14.38
CA GLY A 89 -2.36 -19.70 -14.48
C GLY A 89 -1.73 -19.30 -13.15
N ARG A 90 -2.52 -19.25 -12.08
CA ARG A 90 -2.01 -18.97 -10.73
C ARG A 90 -1.00 -20.01 -10.27
N SER A 91 -1.28 -21.29 -10.50
CA SER A 91 -0.39 -22.39 -10.13
C SER A 91 0.95 -22.34 -10.87
N LEU A 92 0.96 -21.98 -12.16
CA LEU A 92 2.19 -21.79 -12.93
C LEU A 92 3.07 -20.70 -12.30
N LEU A 93 2.49 -19.53 -12.03
CA LEU A 93 3.22 -18.41 -11.43
C LEU A 93 3.77 -18.75 -10.04
N VAL A 94 2.96 -19.41 -9.20
CA VAL A 94 3.38 -19.84 -7.85
C VAL A 94 4.50 -20.89 -7.92
N THR A 95 4.35 -21.91 -8.78
CA THR A 95 5.33 -23.01 -8.90
C THR A 95 6.67 -22.52 -9.42
N ARG A 96 6.67 -21.60 -10.39
CA ARG A 96 7.90 -20.96 -10.88
C ARG A 96 8.47 -19.91 -9.91
N GLY A 97 7.74 -19.56 -8.86
CA GLY A 97 8.15 -18.56 -7.90
C GLY A 97 8.19 -17.14 -8.48
N ILE A 98 7.21 -16.81 -9.31
CA ILE A 98 7.05 -15.48 -9.88
C ILE A 98 6.29 -14.61 -8.86
N PRO A 99 6.83 -13.44 -8.47
CA PRO A 99 6.07 -12.46 -7.70
C PRO A 99 5.04 -11.78 -8.59
N PHE A 100 3.76 -11.81 -8.21
CA PHE A 100 2.68 -11.19 -8.98
C PHE A 100 1.61 -10.58 -8.09
N ASP A 101 0.93 -9.56 -8.63
CA ASP A 101 -0.33 -9.05 -8.11
C ASP A 101 -1.51 -9.78 -8.76
N GLU A 102 -2.57 -10.03 -8.01
CA GLU A 102 -3.80 -10.60 -8.56
C GLU A 102 -4.96 -9.63 -8.49
N ARG A 103 -5.68 -9.46 -9.60
CA ARG A 103 -6.86 -8.61 -9.74
C ARG A 103 -8.10 -9.42 -10.07
N THR A 104 -9.09 -9.43 -9.18
CA THR A 104 -10.35 -10.15 -9.40
C THR A 104 -11.40 -9.25 -10.04
N ILE A 105 -12.12 -9.78 -11.01
CA ILE A 105 -13.25 -9.16 -11.68
C ILE A 105 -14.52 -9.71 -11.04
N LYS A 106 -15.25 -8.86 -10.32
CA LYS A 106 -16.47 -9.24 -9.58
C LYS A 106 -17.67 -8.36 -9.89
N SER A 107 -17.44 -7.17 -10.43
CA SER A 107 -18.47 -6.19 -10.75
C SER A 107 -18.46 -5.82 -12.24
N ASN A 108 -19.55 -5.21 -12.71
CA ASN A 108 -19.59 -4.64 -14.06
C ASN A 108 -18.54 -3.54 -14.24
N GLU A 109 -18.26 -2.77 -13.19
CA GLU A 109 -17.22 -1.74 -13.19
C GLU A 109 -15.83 -2.35 -13.44
N ASP A 110 -15.56 -3.51 -12.85
CA ASP A 110 -14.33 -4.28 -13.12
C ASP A 110 -14.28 -4.77 -14.58
N VAL A 111 -15.40 -5.25 -15.12
CA VAL A 111 -15.48 -5.71 -16.52
C VAL A 111 -15.17 -4.56 -17.48
N GLU A 112 -15.76 -3.38 -17.25
CA GLU A 112 -15.46 -2.20 -18.06
C GLU A 112 -14.01 -1.73 -17.88
N ALA A 113 -13.46 -1.80 -16.67
CA ALA A 113 -12.06 -1.48 -16.42
C ALA A 113 -11.12 -2.43 -17.17
N LEU A 114 -11.42 -3.74 -17.17
CA LEU A 114 -10.66 -4.74 -17.92
C LEU A 114 -10.75 -4.51 -19.43
N GLN A 115 -11.94 -4.16 -19.93
CA GLN A 115 -12.18 -3.82 -21.33
C GLN A 115 -11.36 -2.59 -21.76
N ARG A 116 -11.30 -1.55 -20.93
CA ARG A 116 -10.48 -0.35 -21.19
C ARG A 116 -8.97 -0.67 -21.15
N LEU A 117 -8.55 -1.60 -20.29
CA LEU A 117 -7.14 -1.97 -20.12
C LEU A 117 -6.61 -2.88 -21.24
N SER A 118 -7.42 -3.84 -21.69
CA SER A 118 -6.96 -4.92 -22.59
C SER A 118 -7.65 -4.96 -23.95
N GLY A 119 -8.68 -4.12 -24.14
CA GLY A 119 -9.54 -4.15 -25.32
C GLY A 119 -10.50 -5.34 -25.36
N GLN A 120 -10.56 -6.15 -24.30
CA GLN A 120 -11.47 -7.29 -24.17
C GLN A 120 -11.80 -7.61 -22.71
N ALA A 121 -12.75 -8.52 -22.48
CA ALA A 121 -13.15 -8.96 -21.15
C ALA A 121 -12.87 -10.47 -20.89
N SER A 122 -11.96 -11.07 -21.66
CA SER A 122 -11.63 -12.50 -21.52
C SER A 122 -10.69 -12.76 -20.34
N LEU A 123 -10.91 -13.87 -19.63
CA LEU A 123 -10.06 -14.30 -18.52
C LEU A 123 -9.52 -15.72 -18.74
N PRO A 124 -8.35 -16.06 -18.17
CA PRO A 124 -7.42 -15.15 -17.48
C PRO A 124 -6.76 -14.17 -18.45
N LEU A 125 -6.32 -13.04 -17.92
CA LEU A 125 -5.40 -12.12 -18.61
C LEU A 125 -4.13 -12.04 -17.77
N LEU A 126 -2.96 -12.18 -18.39
CA LEU A 126 -1.67 -11.99 -17.74
C LEU A 126 -1.01 -10.73 -18.31
N SER A 127 -0.66 -9.78 -17.45
CA SER A 127 0.19 -8.64 -17.81
C SER A 127 1.61 -8.89 -17.35
N ILE A 128 2.59 -8.68 -18.21
CA ILE A 128 4.03 -8.72 -17.91
C ILE A 128 4.63 -7.40 -18.39
N GLY A 129 4.80 -6.44 -17.47
CA GLY A 129 5.06 -5.05 -17.84
C GLY A 129 3.95 -4.51 -18.75
N THR A 130 4.29 -4.13 -19.98
CA THR A 130 3.32 -3.65 -20.98
C THR A 130 2.73 -4.75 -21.86
N GLN A 131 3.27 -5.97 -21.80
CA GLN A 131 2.78 -7.10 -22.60
C GLN A 131 1.56 -7.70 -21.92
N GLN A 132 0.55 -8.05 -22.72
CA GLN A 132 -0.69 -8.68 -22.23
C GLN A 132 -0.94 -9.98 -22.99
N LEU A 133 -1.10 -11.08 -22.25
CA LEU A 133 -1.41 -12.41 -22.76
C LEU A 133 -2.83 -12.78 -22.38
N LYS A 134 -3.61 -13.18 -23.38
CA LYS A 134 -5.04 -13.44 -23.27
C LYS A 134 -5.27 -14.94 -23.19
N GLY A 135 -6.05 -15.38 -22.21
CA GLY A 135 -6.24 -16.79 -21.92
C GLY A 135 -5.01 -17.42 -21.28
N PHE A 136 -5.14 -18.71 -20.95
CA PHE A 136 -4.05 -19.49 -20.36
C PHE A 136 -3.45 -20.44 -21.39
N SER A 137 -2.13 -20.37 -21.52
CA SER A 137 -1.31 -21.35 -22.23
C SER A 137 0.00 -21.45 -21.46
N ASP A 138 0.29 -22.63 -20.91
CA ASP A 138 1.49 -22.86 -20.10
C ASP A 138 2.77 -22.51 -20.87
N ALA A 139 2.86 -22.98 -22.11
CA ALA A 139 4.01 -22.75 -22.98
C ALA A 139 4.20 -21.27 -23.32
N GLU A 140 3.11 -20.58 -23.67
CA GLU A 140 3.16 -19.16 -24.03
C GLU A 140 3.54 -18.30 -22.82
N TRP A 141 2.86 -18.49 -21.68
CA TRP A 141 3.17 -17.76 -20.46
C TRP A 141 4.61 -18.00 -20.03
N SER A 142 5.07 -19.25 -20.12
CA SER A 142 6.45 -19.59 -19.78
C SER A 142 7.46 -18.92 -20.69
N GLN A 143 7.21 -18.86 -21.99
CA GLN A 143 8.07 -18.19 -22.96
C GLN A 143 8.20 -16.69 -22.68
N TYR A 144 7.09 -16.00 -22.39
CA TYR A 144 7.13 -14.57 -22.11
C TYR A 144 7.78 -14.25 -20.77
N LEU A 145 7.54 -15.07 -19.73
CA LEU A 145 8.23 -14.94 -18.44
C LEU A 145 9.74 -15.14 -18.60
N ASP A 146 10.16 -16.14 -19.37
CA ASP A 146 11.57 -16.40 -19.69
C ASP A 146 12.19 -15.21 -20.44
N ALA A 147 11.47 -14.66 -21.44
CA ALA A 147 11.92 -13.51 -22.22
C ALA A 147 12.02 -12.22 -21.37
N ALA A 148 11.16 -12.07 -20.36
CA ALA A 148 11.24 -10.99 -19.38
C ALA A 148 12.40 -11.17 -18.38
N GLY A 149 13.03 -12.34 -18.32
CA GLY A 149 14.16 -12.65 -17.45
C GLY A 149 13.76 -13.26 -16.10
N TYR A 150 12.52 -13.73 -15.95
CA TYR A 150 12.11 -14.45 -14.76
C TYR A 150 12.76 -15.85 -14.68
N PRO A 151 13.11 -16.33 -13.48
CA PRO A 151 13.73 -17.64 -13.33
C PRO A 151 12.75 -18.77 -13.66
N LYS A 152 13.28 -19.87 -14.18
CA LYS A 152 12.46 -21.04 -14.54
C LYS A 152 12.02 -21.87 -13.34
N SER A 153 12.68 -21.68 -12.20
CA SER A 153 12.42 -22.34 -10.91
C SER A 153 12.35 -21.32 -9.78
N ALA A 154 11.62 -21.65 -8.72
CA ALA A 154 11.43 -20.76 -7.59
C ALA A 154 12.75 -20.46 -6.87
N GLN A 155 13.12 -19.18 -6.82
CA GLN A 155 14.25 -18.66 -6.04
C GLN A 155 13.78 -17.85 -4.81
N LEU A 156 12.50 -17.93 -4.50
CA LEU A 156 11.87 -17.20 -3.41
C LEU A 156 12.18 -17.85 -2.05
N PRO A 157 12.37 -17.06 -0.98
CA PRO A 157 12.44 -17.60 0.37
C PRO A 157 11.16 -18.36 0.75
N ALA A 158 11.28 -19.37 1.62
CA ALA A 158 10.14 -20.17 2.08
C ALA A 158 9.06 -19.34 2.81
N SER A 159 9.42 -18.17 3.35
CA SER A 159 8.50 -17.22 4.00
C SER A 159 7.72 -16.35 3.02
N TYR A 160 8.15 -16.26 1.75
CA TYR A 160 7.52 -15.38 0.78
C TYR A 160 6.09 -15.83 0.46
N ARG A 161 5.17 -14.88 0.41
CA ARG A 161 3.79 -15.08 -0.02
C ARG A 161 3.42 -13.95 -0.97
N ASN A 162 2.74 -14.30 -2.06
CA ASN A 162 2.14 -13.28 -2.92
C ASN A 162 1.05 -12.52 -2.16
N PRO A 163 0.84 -11.23 -2.46
CA PRO A 163 -0.23 -10.46 -1.86
C PRO A 163 -1.59 -11.11 -2.14
N PRO A 164 -2.59 -10.91 -1.25
CA PRO A 164 -3.93 -11.41 -1.49
C PRO A 164 -4.53 -10.75 -2.73
N ALA A 165 -5.38 -11.48 -3.45
CA ALA A 165 -6.07 -10.96 -4.62
C ALA A 165 -6.95 -9.75 -4.25
N GLN A 166 -6.90 -8.72 -5.07
CA GLN A 166 -7.61 -7.45 -4.87
C GLN A 166 -8.64 -7.24 -5.98
N PRO A 167 -9.74 -6.51 -5.75
CA PRO A 167 -10.61 -6.11 -6.85
C PRO A 167 -9.84 -5.23 -7.85
N LEU A 168 -10.23 -5.29 -9.13
CA LEU A 168 -9.59 -4.46 -10.16
C LEU A 168 -9.86 -2.99 -9.92
N VAL A 169 -11.12 -2.62 -9.71
CA VAL A 169 -11.52 -1.30 -9.24
C VAL A 169 -11.56 -1.32 -7.72
N ALA A 170 -10.90 -0.35 -7.09
CA ALA A 170 -10.95 -0.23 -5.64
C ALA A 170 -12.41 0.00 -5.22
N ALA A 171 -12.95 -0.90 -4.39
CA ALA A 171 -14.24 -0.67 -3.77
C ALA A 171 -14.14 0.64 -2.98
N GLN A 172 -14.91 1.64 -3.39
CA GLN A 172 -15.04 2.88 -2.62
C GLN A 172 -15.52 2.45 -1.23
N PRO A 173 -14.80 2.76 -0.13
CA PRO A 173 -15.32 2.47 1.20
C PRO A 173 -16.66 3.20 1.30
N ALA A 174 -17.73 2.44 1.54
CA ALA A 174 -19.03 3.00 1.84
C ALA A 174 -18.82 4.08 2.92
N PRO A 175 -19.38 5.30 2.77
CA PRO A 175 -19.31 6.29 3.82
C PRO A 175 -19.73 5.61 5.12
N ALA A 176 -18.83 5.59 6.12
CA ALA A 176 -19.14 5.03 7.42
C ALA A 176 -20.49 5.61 7.83
N ALA A 177 -21.50 4.76 8.01
CA ALA A 177 -22.79 5.18 8.51
C ALA A 177 -22.50 5.95 9.79
N GLN A 178 -22.73 7.26 9.75
CA GLN A 178 -22.63 8.09 10.95
C GLN A 178 -23.51 7.40 11.99
N PRO A 179 -23.05 7.19 13.23
CA PRO A 179 -23.90 6.62 14.26
C PRO A 179 -25.16 7.49 14.30
N GLN A 180 -26.27 6.93 13.84
CA GLN A 180 -27.56 7.58 13.92
C GLN A 180 -27.76 7.88 15.39
N ARG A 181 -27.69 9.17 15.73
CA ARG A 181 -28.00 9.66 17.06
C ARG A 181 -29.38 9.08 17.39
N ALA A 182 -29.43 8.22 18.40
CA ALA A 182 -30.67 7.59 18.82
C ALA A 182 -31.74 8.67 18.94
N ALA A 183 -32.83 8.52 18.19
CA ALA A 183 -33.98 9.39 18.32
C ALA A 183 -34.40 9.38 19.80
N PRO A 184 -34.65 10.55 20.43
CA PRO A 184 -35.14 10.56 21.80
C PRO A 184 -36.43 9.74 21.86
N ALA A 185 -36.47 8.79 22.79
CA ALA A 185 -37.65 7.95 23.02
C ALA A 185 -38.86 8.86 23.30
N PRO A 186 -40.05 8.55 22.75
CA PRO A 186 -41.25 9.33 23.03
C PRO A 186 -41.57 9.23 24.52
N SER A 187 -41.54 10.37 25.21
CA SER A 187 -41.99 10.52 26.59
C SER A 187 -43.49 10.23 26.67
N THR A 188 -43.86 9.24 27.48
CA THR A 188 -45.26 8.88 27.77
C THR A 188 -45.99 10.10 28.36
N PRO A 189 -47.16 10.50 27.82
CA PRO A 189 -47.92 11.60 28.39
C PRO A 189 -48.46 11.23 29.79
N PRO A 190 -48.47 12.18 30.75
CA PRO A 190 -49.03 11.93 32.08
C PRO A 190 -50.54 11.69 32.03
N PRO A 191 -51.11 10.92 32.97
CA PRO A 191 -52.53 10.60 32.99
C PRO A 191 -53.38 11.87 33.18
N PRO A 192 -54.58 11.93 32.56
CA PRO A 192 -55.46 13.08 32.66
C PRO A 192 -55.97 13.29 34.09
N ALA A 193 -55.93 14.54 34.55
CA ALA A 193 -56.46 14.95 35.85
C ALA A 193 -58.00 14.82 35.87
N ALA A 194 -58.53 14.22 36.93
CA ALA A 194 -59.96 14.14 37.19
C ALA A 194 -60.50 15.53 37.57
N THR A 195 -61.29 16.14 36.70
CA THR A 195 -62.07 17.35 37.03
C THR A 195 -63.42 16.94 37.59
N GLY A 196 -63.52 16.93 38.93
CA GLY A 196 -64.81 16.98 39.62
C GLY A 196 -65.49 18.34 39.42
N PRO A 197 -66.83 18.43 39.59
CA PRO A 197 -67.59 19.63 39.30
C PRO A 197 -67.25 20.77 40.29
N THR A 198 -66.86 21.93 39.76
CA THR A 198 -66.61 23.14 40.55
C THR A 198 -67.94 23.86 40.84
N PRO A 199 -68.21 24.30 42.08
CA PRO A 199 -69.43 25.05 42.40
C PRO A 199 -69.40 26.47 41.80
N SER A 200 -70.49 26.83 41.12
CA SER A 200 -70.74 28.16 40.56
C SER A 200 -70.87 29.22 41.66
N ASN A 201 -70.02 30.25 41.64
CA ASN A 201 -70.16 31.46 42.44
C ASN A 201 -70.70 32.61 41.56
N PRO A 202 -71.84 33.25 41.90
CA PRO A 202 -72.51 34.24 41.05
C PRO A 202 -71.86 35.65 40.99
N ALA A 203 -70.70 35.89 41.58
CA ALA A 203 -70.16 37.25 41.74
C ALA A 203 -69.14 37.74 40.67
N GLY A 204 -68.86 36.97 39.60
CA GLY A 204 -68.36 37.51 38.32
C GLY A 204 -67.10 38.42 38.32
N ILE A 205 -65.99 38.02 38.94
CA ILE A 205 -64.68 38.72 38.78
C ILE A 205 -63.58 37.70 38.48
N LYS A 206 -62.75 37.99 37.47
CA LYS A 206 -61.56 37.24 37.07
C LYS A 206 -60.30 38.05 37.41
N PHE A 207 -59.24 37.39 37.87
CA PHE A 207 -57.87 37.92 37.85
C PHE A 207 -57.11 37.33 36.68
#